data_AF-G2PPT3-F1
#
_entry.id   AF-G2PPT3-F1
#
_cell.length_a   1.000
_cell.length_b   1.000
_cell.length_c   1.000
_cell.angle_alpha   90.00
_cell.angle_beta   90.00
_cell.angle_gamma   90.00
#
_symmetry.space_group_name_H-M   'P 1'
#
loop_
_entity.id
_entity.type
_entity.pdbx_description
1 polymer ?
#
loop_
_entity_poly.entity_id
_entity_poly.type
_entity_poly.pdbx_seq_one_letter_code
_entity_poly.pdbx_strand_id
1 'polypeptide(L)' 'MEMIHINFNDLDDSAQQRLIALSKRDVEAKFGKQLRSYAKTQFSNYDKLLEQEAIRNLYNYRYSFKI' A
#
# COMPACT_ATOMS: atom_id res chain seq x y z
N MET A 1 -13.78 12.68 19.69
CA MET A 1 -12.68 12.38 18.73
C MET A 1 -13.29 12.44 17.36
N GLU A 2 -12.87 13.40 16.55
CA GLU A 2 -13.39 13.60 15.19
C GLU A 2 -12.48 12.81 14.24
N MET A 3 -13.06 11.99 13.35
CA MET A 3 -12.29 11.24 12.36
C MET A 3 -12.26 12.04 11.07
N ILE A 4 -11.06 12.47 10.66
CA ILE A 4 -10.90 13.18 9.39
C ILE A 4 -10.60 12.14 8.31
N HIS A 5 -11.46 12.12 7.28
CA HIS A 5 -11.25 11.32 6.07
C HIS A 5 -10.48 12.17 5.07
N ILE A 6 -9.20 11.87 4.88
CA ILE A 6 -8.34 12.54 3.90
C ILE A 6 -8.09 11.56 2.76
N ASN A 7 -8.27 12.02 1.52
CA ASN A 7 -7.92 11.21 0.35
C ASN A 7 -6.39 11.12 0.25
N PHE A 8 -5.88 9.95 -0.11
CA PHE A 8 -4.44 9.74 -0.34
C PHE A 8 -3.86 10.79 -1.31
N ASN A 9 -4.60 11.14 -2.37
CA ASN A 9 -4.16 12.12 -3.37
C ASN A 9 -4.08 13.57 -2.84
N ASP A 10 -4.74 13.87 -1.72
CA ASP A 10 -4.75 15.21 -1.13
C ASP A 10 -3.58 15.42 -0.16
N LEU A 11 -2.79 14.37 0.10
CA LEU A 11 -1.63 14.41 0.99
C LEU A 11 -0.41 14.96 0.26
N ASP A 12 0.49 15.59 1.02
CA ASP A 12 1.82 15.93 0.50
C ASP A 12 2.63 14.68 0.18
N ASP A 13 3.64 14.84 -0.68
CA ASP A 13 4.48 13.74 -1.17
C ASP A 13 5.12 12.94 -0.02
N SER A 14 5.52 13.60 1.07
CA SER A 14 6.18 12.94 2.20
C SER A 14 5.21 12.04 2.97
N ALA A 15 3.98 12.50 3.16
CA ALA A 15 2.90 11.75 3.78
C ALA A 15 2.45 10.60 2.87
N GLN A 16 2.36 10.83 1.56
CA GLN A 16 2.07 9.78 0.58
C GLN A 16 3.13 8.67 0.61
N GLN A 17 4.42 9.02 0.56
CA GLN A 17 5.51 8.04 0.61
C GLN A 17 5.51 7.24 1.92
N ARG A 18 5.23 7.90 3.05
CA ARG A 18 5.12 7.21 4.34
C ARG A 18 3.97 6.20 4.35
N LEU A 19 2.82 6.55 3.79
CA LEU A 19 1.68 5.64 3.69
C LEU A 19 1.94 4.49 2.72
N ILE A 20 2.60 4.73 1.59
CA ILE A 20 3.05 3.68 0.67
C ILE A 20 3.98 2.69 1.40
N ALA A 21 4.94 3.18 2.18
CA ALA A 21 5.84 2.32 2.94
C ALA A 21 5.10 1.47 3.99
N LEU A 22 4.11 2.04 4.68
CA LEU A 22 3.27 1.30 5.63
C LEU A 22 2.40 0.27 4.92
N SER A 23 1.72 0.66 3.83
CA SER A 23 0.90 -0.24 3.02
C SER A 23 1.71 -1.40 2.44
N LYS A 24 2.94 -1.15 1.96
CA LYS A 24 3.87 -2.20 1.50
C LYS A 24 4.14 -3.23 2.59
N ARG A 25 4.41 -2.80 3.83
CA ARG A 25 4.65 -3.72 4.96
C ARG A 25 3.41 -4.56 5.27
N ASP A 26 2.23 -3.96 5.26
CA ASP A 26 0.97 -4.66 5.53
C ASP A 26 0.63 -5.69 4.44
N VAL A 27 0.79 -5.31 3.17
CA VAL A 27 0.57 -6.19 2.02
C VAL A 27 1.59 -7.32 2.03
N GLU A 28 2.86 -7.05 2.32
CA GLU A 28 3.87 -8.09 2.41
C GLU A 28 3.60 -9.07 3.56
N ALA A 29 3.20 -8.58 4.73
CA ALA A 29 2.87 -9.43 5.88
C ALA A 29 1.67 -10.35 5.58
N LYS A 30 0.66 -9.85 4.87
CA LYS A 30 -0.57 -10.61 4.55
C LYS A 30 -0.42 -11.51 3.33
N PHE A 31 0.22 -11.01 2.27
CA PHE A 31 0.18 -11.61 0.92
C PHE A 31 1.57 -11.88 0.33
N GLY A 32 2.67 -11.53 1.01
CA GLY A 32 4.03 -11.61 0.46
C GLY A 32 4.42 -13.00 -0.06
N LYS A 33 3.96 -14.07 0.60
CA LYS A 33 4.19 -15.46 0.11
C LYS A 33 3.51 -15.72 -1.24
N GLN A 34 2.27 -15.28 -1.41
CA GLN A 34 1.51 -15.44 -2.65
C GLN A 34 2.10 -14.58 -3.76
N LEU A 35 2.43 -13.32 -3.45
CA LEU A 35 3.07 -12.39 -4.38
C LEU A 35 4.44 -12.90 -4.86
N ARG A 36 5.27 -13.45 -3.97
CA ARG A 36 6.55 -14.09 -4.34
C ARG A 36 6.34 -15.29 -5.27
N SER A 37 5.36 -16.13 -4.96
CA SER A 37 5.03 -17.29 -5.81
C SER A 37 4.57 -16.85 -7.20
N TYR A 38 3.72 -15.82 -7.27
CA TYR A 38 3.24 -15.26 -8.53
C TYR A 38 4.35 -14.59 -9.34
N ALA A 39 5.21 -13.81 -8.69
CA ALA A 39 6.36 -13.18 -9.32
C ALA A 39 7.29 -14.21 -9.97
N LYS A 40 7.52 -15.34 -9.28
CA LYS A 40 8.31 -16.47 -9.80
C LYS A 40 7.66 -17.15 -11.01
N THR A 41 6.35 -17.38 -10.99
CA THR A 41 5.65 -18.06 -12.10
C THR A 41 5.50 -17.18 -13.34
N GLN A 42 5.36 -15.87 -13.15
CA GLN A 42 5.16 -14.89 -14.23
C GLN A 42 6.43 -14.13 -14.62
N PHE A 43 7.62 -14.56 -14.15
CA PHE A 43 8.90 -13.86 -14.35
C PHE A 43 8.83 -12.34 -14.09
N SER A 44 8.03 -11.96 -13.09
CA SER A 44 7.73 -10.57 -12.77
C SER A 44 8.61 -10.08 -11.61
N ASN A 45 8.93 -8.79 -11.58
CA ASN A 45 9.67 -8.20 -10.47
C ASN A 45 8.76 -8.12 -9.22
N TYR A 46 9.15 -8.82 -8.16
CA TYR A 46 8.40 -8.88 -6.89
C TYR A 46 8.21 -7.51 -6.25
N ASP A 47 9.24 -6.66 -6.21
CA ASP A 47 9.17 -5.36 -5.56
C ASP A 47 8.19 -4.43 -6.28
N LYS A 48 8.19 -4.48 -7.62
CA LYS A 48 7.24 -3.73 -8.45
C LYS A 48 5.80 -4.22 -8.23
N LEU A 49 5.60 -5.53 -8.12
CA LEU A 49 4.29 -6.11 -7.85
C LEU A 49 3.77 -5.73 -6.46
N LEU A 50 4.63 -5.79 -5.45
CA LEU A 50 4.32 -5.40 -4.08
C LEU A 50 3.95 -3.91 -3.99
N GLU A 51 4.67 -3.05 -4.72
CA GLU A 51 4.36 -1.62 -4.82
C GLU A 51 3.00 -1.34 -5.46
N GLN A 52 2.70 -1.99 -6.59
CA GLN A 52 1.40 -1.83 -7.25
C GLN A 52 0.26 -2.24 -6.34
N GLU A 53 0.42 -3.34 -5.61
CA GLU A 53 -0.64 -3.83 -4.73
C GLU A 53 -0.79 -2.96 -3.47
N ALA A 54 0.32 -2.42 -2.94
CA ALA A 54 0.29 -1.44 -1.86
C ALA A 54 -0.43 -0.14 -2.26
N ILE A 55 -0.20 0.35 -3.48
CA ILE A 55 -0.85 1.54 -4.03
C ILE A 55 -2.33 1.29 -4.28
N ARG A 56 -2.70 0.14 -4.85
CA ARG A 56 -4.12 -0.26 -5.00
C ARG A 56 -4.84 -0.31 -3.68
N ASN A 57 -4.19 -0.86 -2.65
CA ASN A 57 -4.72 -0.89 -1.30
C ASN A 57 -4.96 0.55 -0.79
N LEU A 58 -4.06 1.49 -1.10
CA LEU A 58 -4.24 2.90 -0.73
C LEU A 58 -5.41 3.58 -1.44
N TYR A 59 -5.64 3.27 -2.72
CA TYR A 59 -6.75 3.84 -3.49
C TYR A 59 -8.13 3.26 -3.14
N ASN A 60 -8.16 1.99 -2.71
CA ASN A 60 -9.42 1.31 -2.37
C ASN A 60 -9.88 1.54 -0.92
N TYR A 61 -8.99 1.96 -0.02
CA TYR A 61 -9.33 2.20 1.39
C TYR A 61 -9.37 3.69 1.74
N ARG A 62 -10.47 4.14 2.37
CA ARG A 62 -10.53 5.47 3.01
C ARG A 62 -9.76 5.42 4.32
N TYR A 63 -8.57 6.03 4.36
CA TYR A 63 -7.81 6.15 5.59
C TYR A 63 -8.51 7.10 6.56
N SER A 64 -8.57 6.71 7.82
CA SER A 64 -9.10 7.54 8.90
C SER A 64 -7.94 7.85 9.84
N PHE A 65 -7.55 9.12 9.88
CA PHE A 65 -6.49 9.56 10.78
C PHE A 65 -7.10 9.97 12.11
N LYS A 66 -6.55 9.42 13.19
CA LYS A 66 -6.88 9.84 14.56
C LYS A 66 -5.84 10.87 14.97
N ILE A 67 -6.30 12.10 15.17
CA ILE A 67 -5.49 13.23 15.67
C ILE A 67 -5.74 13.37 17.17
#